data_AF-A0A0H5R659-F1
#
_entry.id   AF-A0A0H5R659-F1
#
_cell.length_a   1.000
_cell.length_b   1.000
_cell.length_c   1.000
_cell.angle_alpha   90.00
_cell.angle_beta   90.00
_cell.angle_gamma   90.00
#
_symmetry.space_group_name_H-M   'P 1'
#
loop_
_entity.id
_entity.type
_entity.pdbx_description
1 polymer ?
#
loop_
_entity_poly.entity_id
_entity_poly.type
_entity_poly.pdbx_seq_one_letter_code
_entity_poly.pdbx_strand_id
1 'polypeptide(L)'
;LISQFAPLHIPMRRLWDNKIQTDEMNRSDVARDMCLALIQVHAKQRELKERKAAVRSKLNAQGMKASLIEFIISAMDLSIDMADSCIELTSMMALNAASCDEKPVSSTSITVRDAKAEPVIKKAPERKEVIRSSDTVDRTCVQPKANVTIPTSKQTWSNMSSQYRSVPGALPIDGPLMFNEGNRTRNSCLSIPYYVSTLFPKFDADKVLDSYYERWQEDPDSKYFNLDRKTIKQQWSSSGRKAFRLRTLLHRFINAFFRGKSFDDFDQVGDEVLEQFATFHELFGPFSKVSPEQKLVHPSLLLAGTVDFISNGSSPDSVIIYYWKRTSKDLSPDADIFQYCREEGLKHLPDNLYTKSALQLNLYKYIIEKVYGVEVENMFLVQFSDDGDHNVFHIDEMENEVNAIVKLRTEALMGI
;
A
#
# COMPACT_ATOMS: atom_id res chain seq x y z
N LEU A 1 6.77 18.62 29.43
CA LEU A 1 6.48 17.91 28.16
C LEU A 1 5.98 18.88 27.11
N ILE A 2 4.81 19.53 27.27
CA ILE A 2 4.27 20.51 26.30
C ILE A 2 5.25 21.66 25.97
N SER A 3 5.98 22.18 26.96
CA SER A 3 6.99 23.23 26.75
C SER A 3 8.21 22.79 25.92
N GLN A 4 8.47 21.48 25.81
CA GLN A 4 9.52 20.92 24.95
C GLN A 4 9.09 20.78 23.48
N PHE A 5 7.79 20.94 23.17
CA PHE A 5 7.21 20.83 21.83
C PHE A 5 6.89 22.17 21.16
N ALA A 6 6.77 23.25 21.93
CA ALA A 6 6.65 24.61 21.40
C ALA A 6 7.74 24.97 20.35
N PRO A 7 9.01 24.53 20.48
CA PRO A 7 10.05 24.83 19.49
C PRO A 7 9.89 24.12 18.13
N LEU A 8 9.07 23.06 18.03
CA LEU A 8 8.87 22.28 16.80
C LEU A 8 7.63 22.72 16.01
N HIS A 9 6.62 23.23 16.71
CA HIS A 9 5.39 23.71 16.09
C HIS A 9 5.59 25.06 15.41
N ILE A 10 6.54 25.89 15.89
CA ILE A 10 6.79 27.25 15.39
C ILE A 10 7.51 27.25 14.02
N PRO A 11 8.56 26.43 13.77
CA PRO A 11 9.22 26.37 12.46
C PRO A 11 8.32 25.79 11.36
N MET A 12 7.57 24.73 11.65
CA MET A 12 6.64 24.13 10.68
C MET A 12 5.46 25.03 10.36
N ARG A 13 4.92 25.74 11.37
CA ARG A 13 3.85 26.72 11.15
C ARG A 13 4.35 27.97 10.42
N ARG A 14 5.57 28.47 10.70
CA ARG A 14 6.19 29.56 9.91
C ARG A 14 6.49 29.16 8.47
N LEU A 15 6.98 27.93 8.23
CA LEU A 15 7.18 27.39 6.88
C LEU A 15 5.86 27.25 6.12
N TRP A 16 4.77 26.95 6.83
CA TRP A 16 3.43 26.85 6.27
C TRP A 16 2.79 28.23 6.01
N ASP A 17 2.89 29.15 6.96
CA ASP A 17 2.31 30.49 6.88
C ASP A 17 3.05 31.36 5.84
N ASN A 18 4.37 31.22 5.69
CA ASN A 18 5.13 31.85 4.60
C ASN A 18 4.80 31.29 3.22
N LYS A 19 4.23 30.07 3.14
CA LYS A 19 3.77 29.43 1.90
C LYS A 19 2.47 30.03 1.34
N ILE A 20 1.80 30.86 2.13
CA ILE A 20 0.54 31.52 1.75
C ILE A 20 0.79 32.91 1.14
N GLN A 21 2.01 33.47 1.20
CA GLN A 21 2.19 34.90 0.90
C GLN A 21 3.27 35.34 -0.09
N THR A 22 4.20 34.53 -0.59
CA THR A 22 5.19 35.07 -1.55
C THR A 22 5.60 34.10 -2.67
N ASP A 23 5.40 34.56 -3.90
CA ASP A 23 5.78 33.93 -5.19
C ASP A 23 7.32 33.90 -5.45
N GLU A 24 8.16 34.27 -4.47
CA GLU A 24 9.58 34.58 -4.69
C GLU A 24 10.59 33.72 -3.91
N MET A 25 10.18 32.66 -3.21
CA MET A 25 11.17 31.74 -2.61
C MET A 25 11.64 30.69 -3.63
N ASN A 26 12.96 30.68 -3.89
CA ASN A 26 13.62 29.67 -4.71
C ASN A 26 13.30 28.27 -4.17
N ARG A 27 12.72 27.41 -5.01
CA ARG A 27 12.20 26.09 -4.62
C ARG A 27 13.29 25.16 -4.06
N SER A 28 14.53 25.35 -4.50
CA SER A 28 15.70 24.66 -3.93
C SER A 28 15.95 25.04 -2.47
N ASP A 29 15.70 26.29 -2.06
CA ASP A 29 15.85 26.74 -0.68
C ASP A 29 14.71 26.17 0.19
N VAL A 30 13.49 26.08 -0.35
CA VAL A 30 12.36 25.41 0.31
C VAL A 30 12.66 23.94 0.55
N ALA A 31 13.15 23.21 -0.46
CA ALA A 31 13.51 21.81 -0.33
C ALA A 31 14.61 21.61 0.74
N ARG A 32 15.64 22.46 0.74
CA ARG A 32 16.71 22.46 1.75
C ARG A 32 16.16 22.67 3.16
N ASP A 33 15.30 23.67 3.35
CA ASP A 33 14.75 24.00 4.67
C ASP A 33 13.81 22.90 5.18
N MET A 34 13.06 22.25 4.29
CA MET A 34 12.25 21.06 4.62
C MET A 34 13.12 19.86 4.99
N CYS A 35 14.24 19.65 4.30
CA CYS A 35 15.22 18.62 4.68
C CYS A 35 15.85 18.89 6.05
N LEU A 36 16.18 20.15 6.36
CA LEU A 36 16.70 20.53 7.68
C LEU A 36 15.66 20.33 8.80
N ALA A 37 14.40 20.67 8.54
CA ALA A 37 13.29 20.41 9.47
C ALA A 37 13.10 18.89 9.70
N LEU A 38 13.18 18.09 8.64
CA LEU A 38 13.14 16.62 8.73
C LEU A 38 14.25 16.06 9.61
N ILE A 39 15.48 16.55 9.45
CA ILE A 39 16.63 16.14 10.27
C ILE A 39 16.38 16.46 11.74
N GLN A 40 15.84 17.64 12.05
CA GLN A 40 15.54 18.05 13.43
C GLN A 40 14.42 17.20 14.06
N VAL A 41 13.35 16.92 13.32
CA VAL A 41 12.25 16.07 13.80
C VAL A 41 12.74 14.63 14.03
N HIS A 42 13.53 14.08 13.10
CA HIS A 42 14.14 12.77 13.27
C HIS A 42 15.06 12.68 14.49
N ALA A 43 15.90 13.69 14.71
CA ALA A 43 16.80 13.74 15.87
C ALA A 43 16.00 13.75 17.18
N LYS A 44 14.93 14.56 17.26
CA LYS A 44 14.09 14.62 18.46
C LYS A 44 13.29 13.35 18.68
N GLN A 45 12.80 12.73 17.62
CA GLN A 45 12.08 11.46 17.69
C GLN A 45 13.00 10.35 18.22
N ARG A 46 14.26 10.28 17.76
CA ARG A 46 15.26 9.34 18.29
C ARG A 46 15.52 9.59 19.78
N GLU A 47 15.71 10.85 20.18
CA GLU A 47 15.88 11.24 21.59
C GLU A 47 14.69 10.79 22.47
N LEU A 48 13.45 10.92 21.96
CA LEU A 48 12.24 10.49 22.67
C LEU A 48 12.15 8.96 22.78
N LYS A 49 12.45 8.23 21.70
CA LYS A 49 12.48 6.76 21.69
C LYS A 49 13.51 6.22 22.70
N GLU A 50 14.71 6.81 22.74
CA GLU A 50 15.77 6.44 23.68
C GLU A 50 15.41 6.79 25.13
N ARG A 51 14.79 7.96 25.36
CA ARG A 51 14.39 8.40 26.70
C ARG A 51 13.20 7.64 27.28
N LYS A 52 12.33 7.04 26.44
CA LYS A 52 11.13 6.33 26.89
C LYS A 52 11.44 5.23 27.92
N ALA A 53 12.45 4.41 27.66
CA ALA A 53 12.87 3.33 28.57
C ALA A 53 13.45 3.88 29.89
N ALA A 54 14.28 4.93 29.81
CA ALA A 54 14.89 5.57 30.98
C ALA A 54 13.83 6.28 31.86
N VAL A 55 12.83 6.92 31.25
CA VAL A 55 11.71 7.55 31.97
C VAL A 55 10.89 6.49 32.69
N ARG A 56 10.52 5.38 32.03
CA ARG A 56 9.81 4.27 32.69
C ARG A 56 10.59 3.72 33.88
N SER A 57 11.89 3.47 33.72
CA SER A 57 12.74 2.99 34.81
C SER A 57 12.81 3.98 35.98
N LYS A 58 12.90 5.28 35.70
CA LYS A 58 12.95 6.34 36.73
C LYS A 58 11.63 6.48 37.49
N LEU A 59 10.50 6.44 36.79
CA LEU A 59 9.17 6.53 37.41
C LEU A 59 8.86 5.30 38.27
N ASN A 60 9.30 4.12 37.84
CA ASN A 60 9.25 2.90 38.65
C ASN A 60 10.09 3.04 39.93
N ALA A 61 11.32 3.55 39.83
CA ALA A 61 12.21 3.76 40.97
C ALA A 61 11.67 4.82 41.97
N GLN A 62 10.82 5.75 41.49
CA GLN A 62 10.14 6.74 42.33
C GLN A 62 8.84 6.22 42.97
N GLY A 63 8.50 4.94 42.78
CA GLY A 63 7.32 4.32 43.38
C GLY A 63 6.00 4.85 42.85
N MET A 64 5.97 5.39 41.62
CA MET A 64 4.72 5.85 41.03
C MET A 64 3.75 4.70 40.74
N LYS A 65 2.44 4.99 40.82
CA LYS A 65 1.39 4.03 40.45
C LYS A 65 1.52 3.64 38.98
N ALA A 66 1.41 2.33 38.70
CA ALA A 66 1.53 1.78 37.35
C ALA A 66 0.58 2.45 36.33
N SER A 67 -0.64 2.77 36.72
CA SER A 67 -1.61 3.46 35.84
C SER A 67 -1.15 4.85 35.39
N LEU A 68 -0.46 5.59 36.26
CA LEU A 68 0.08 6.91 35.94
C LEU A 68 1.34 6.78 35.06
N ILE A 69 2.14 5.73 35.28
CA ILE A 69 3.29 5.41 34.43
C ILE A 69 2.82 5.08 33.01
N GLU A 70 1.82 4.22 32.85
CA GLU A 70 1.27 3.87 31.53
C GLU A 70 0.63 5.07 30.83
N PHE A 71 -0.05 5.95 31.56
CA PHE A 71 -0.58 7.20 31.00
C PHE A 71 0.54 8.10 30.42
N ILE A 72 1.64 8.29 31.16
CA ILE A 72 2.77 9.10 30.71
C ILE A 72 3.47 8.45 29.52
N ILE A 73 3.65 7.13 29.54
CA ILE A 73 4.29 6.40 28.45
C ILE A 73 3.43 6.43 27.18
N SER A 74 2.11 6.29 27.31
CA SER A 74 1.16 6.42 26.20
C SER A 74 1.18 7.82 25.59
N ALA A 75 1.29 8.88 26.40
CA ALA A 75 1.46 10.25 25.90
C ALA A 75 2.78 10.45 25.14
N MET A 76 3.87 9.77 25.56
CA MET A 76 5.13 9.76 24.82
C MET A 76 5.01 9.00 23.50
N ASP A 77 4.27 7.89 23.45
CA ASP A 77 3.99 7.13 22.22
C ASP A 77 3.19 7.95 21.22
N LEU A 78 2.12 8.61 21.66
CA LEU A 78 1.37 9.52 20.81
C LEU A 78 2.25 10.62 20.21
N SER A 79 3.21 11.13 20.99
CA SER A 79 4.17 12.14 20.52
C SER A 79 5.17 11.58 19.49
N ILE A 80 5.55 10.31 19.63
CA ILE A 80 6.41 9.61 18.67
C ILE A 80 5.64 9.34 17.37
N ASP A 81 4.39 8.91 17.46
CA ASP A 81 3.52 8.62 16.32
C ASP A 81 3.19 9.91 15.53
N MET A 82 2.98 11.02 16.23
CA MET A 82 2.84 12.35 15.60
C MET A 82 4.13 12.76 14.86
N ALA A 83 5.31 12.47 15.41
CA ALA A 83 6.58 12.74 14.74
C ALA A 83 6.77 11.86 13.50
N ASP A 84 6.43 10.55 13.58
CA ASP A 84 6.43 9.64 12.42
C ASP A 84 5.54 10.15 11.29
N SER A 85 4.32 10.59 11.63
CA SER A 85 3.38 11.19 10.67
C SER A 85 3.92 12.48 10.04
N CYS A 86 4.57 13.34 10.82
CA CYS A 86 5.19 14.58 10.33
C CYS A 86 6.37 14.31 9.39
N ILE A 87 7.18 13.29 9.69
CA ILE A 87 8.29 12.84 8.85
C ILE A 87 7.76 12.35 7.50
N GLU A 88 6.72 11.53 7.50
CA GLU A 88 6.14 10.97 6.28
C GLU A 88 5.55 12.07 5.38
N LEU A 89 4.75 12.97 5.95
CA LEU A 89 4.18 14.11 5.23
C LEU A 89 5.25 15.07 4.69
N THR A 90 6.25 15.41 5.49
CA THR A 90 7.31 16.36 5.07
C THR A 90 8.23 15.73 4.03
N SER A 91 8.49 14.42 4.11
CA SER A 91 9.25 13.67 3.10
C SER A 91 8.53 13.66 1.76
N MET A 92 7.21 13.41 1.75
CA MET A 92 6.41 13.50 0.52
C MET A 92 6.43 14.92 -0.08
N MET A 93 6.38 15.95 0.76
CA MET A 93 6.43 17.34 0.28
C MET A 93 7.81 17.76 -0.24
N ALA A 94 8.90 17.35 0.42
CA ALA A 94 10.26 17.62 -0.04
C ALA A 94 10.55 16.94 -1.39
N LEU A 95 10.05 15.72 -1.59
CA LEU A 95 10.12 15.00 -2.87
C LEU A 95 9.37 15.72 -3.99
N ASN A 96 8.19 16.28 -3.69
CA ASN A 96 7.40 17.05 -4.65
C ASN A 96 8.05 18.39 -5.02
N ALA A 97 8.80 19.01 -4.09
CA ALA A 97 9.55 20.24 -4.35
C ALA A 97 10.80 19.98 -5.21
N ALA A 98 11.48 18.85 -5.02
CA ALA A 98 12.70 18.47 -5.74
C ALA A 98 12.45 17.95 -7.17
N SER A 99 11.25 17.44 -7.49
CA SER A 99 10.93 16.87 -8.81
C SER A 99 10.59 17.89 -9.91
N CYS A 100 10.67 19.19 -9.64
CA CYS A 100 10.30 20.26 -10.58
C CYS A 100 11.49 20.97 -11.24
N ASP A 101 12.73 20.52 -10.99
CA ASP A 101 13.98 21.16 -11.45
C ASP A 101 14.70 20.42 -12.60
N GLU A 102 13.96 19.88 -13.57
CA GLU A 102 14.56 19.54 -14.87
C GLU A 102 14.38 20.70 -15.84
N LYS A 103 15.44 21.51 -16.01
CA LYS A 103 15.55 22.47 -17.11
C LYS A 103 15.61 21.70 -18.46
N PRO A 104 14.98 22.21 -19.53
CA PRO A 104 15.05 21.58 -20.84
C PRO A 104 16.47 21.70 -21.41
N VAL A 105 17.09 20.57 -21.72
CA VAL A 105 18.34 20.54 -22.49
C VAL A 105 18.01 20.89 -23.95
N SER A 106 18.81 21.80 -24.49
CA SER A 106 18.68 22.47 -25.77
C SER A 106 18.63 21.53 -26.99
N SER A 107 17.70 21.86 -27.88
CA SER A 107 17.59 21.53 -29.30
C SER A 107 18.83 20.97 -30.02
N THR A 108 18.67 19.83 -30.68
CA THR A 108 19.22 19.63 -32.03
C THR A 108 18.08 19.21 -32.95
N SER A 109 17.79 20.08 -33.91
CA SER A 109 16.70 19.98 -34.88
C SER A 109 16.95 18.85 -35.89
N ILE A 110 16.04 17.88 -35.95
CA ILE A 110 15.83 17.06 -37.15
C ILE A 110 14.40 17.34 -37.63
N THR A 111 14.32 18.10 -38.72
CA THR A 111 13.09 18.35 -39.46
C THR A 111 12.74 17.11 -40.29
N VAL A 112 11.61 16.48 -40.00
CA VAL A 112 10.90 15.63 -40.96
C VAL A 112 9.47 16.13 -41.09
N ARG A 113 9.14 16.33 -42.36
CA ARG A 113 7.98 17.00 -42.98
C ARG A 113 6.61 16.55 -42.48
N ASP A 114 5.70 17.50 -42.60
CA ASP A 114 4.25 17.41 -42.47
C ASP A 114 3.65 16.09 -42.98
N ALA A 115 2.93 15.42 -42.08
CA ALA A 115 1.78 14.61 -42.44
C ALA A 115 0.65 14.95 -41.46
N LYS A 116 -0.31 15.75 -41.92
CA LYS A 116 -1.59 15.94 -41.23
C LYS A 116 -2.25 14.57 -41.07
N ALA A 117 -2.41 14.12 -39.83
CA ALA A 117 -3.31 13.03 -39.48
C ALA A 117 -4.28 13.56 -38.42
N GLU A 118 -5.51 13.84 -38.85
CA GLU A 118 -6.65 13.99 -37.95
C GLU A 118 -6.89 12.67 -37.18
N PRO A 119 -7.30 12.71 -35.90
CA PRO A 119 -7.65 11.50 -35.18
C PRO A 119 -8.98 10.95 -35.72
N VAL A 120 -8.91 9.92 -36.55
CA VAL A 120 -10.07 9.13 -36.96
C VAL A 120 -10.56 8.32 -35.75
N ILE A 121 -11.62 8.80 -35.12
CA ILE A 121 -12.47 7.99 -34.24
C ILE A 121 -13.11 6.91 -35.11
N LYS A 122 -12.59 5.69 -35.07
CA LYS A 122 -13.32 4.53 -35.61
C LYS A 122 -14.49 4.22 -34.68
N LYS A 123 -15.69 4.55 -35.11
CA LYS A 123 -16.94 3.98 -34.56
C LYS A 123 -16.81 2.46 -34.56
N ALA A 124 -17.16 1.84 -33.43
CA ALA A 124 -17.29 0.40 -33.30
C ALA A 124 -18.19 -0.16 -34.42
N PRO A 125 -17.77 -1.21 -35.16
CA PRO A 125 -18.66 -1.87 -36.07
C PRO A 125 -19.67 -2.72 -35.29
N GLU A 126 -20.90 -2.70 -35.79
CA GLU A 126 -22.05 -3.46 -35.29
C GLU A 126 -21.73 -4.95 -35.08
N ARG A 127 -22.39 -5.52 -34.06
CA ARG A 127 -22.40 -6.94 -33.72
C ARG A 127 -22.47 -7.82 -34.98
N LYS A 128 -21.42 -8.60 -35.21
CA LYS A 128 -21.53 -9.88 -35.91
C LYS A 128 -21.20 -10.99 -34.92
N GLU A 129 -22.16 -11.89 -34.79
CA GLU A 129 -22.03 -13.15 -34.05
C GLU A 129 -20.75 -13.86 -34.48
N VAL A 130 -19.84 -14.06 -33.54
CA VAL A 130 -18.71 -14.98 -33.70
C VAL A 130 -19.00 -16.19 -32.82
N ILE A 131 -19.08 -17.31 -33.52
CA ILE A 131 -19.34 -18.66 -33.04
C ILE A 131 -18.36 -18.99 -31.90
N ARG A 132 -18.91 -19.36 -30.74
CA ARG A 132 -18.18 -19.93 -29.61
C ARG A 132 -17.56 -21.26 -30.05
N SER A 133 -16.24 -21.33 -30.17
CA SER A 133 -15.50 -22.58 -30.03
C SER A 133 -14.99 -22.66 -28.60
N SER A 134 -15.42 -23.73 -27.93
CA SER A 134 -15.08 -24.20 -26.60
C SER A 134 -13.59 -24.08 -26.28
N ASP A 135 -13.28 -23.32 -25.24
CA ASP A 135 -12.30 -23.64 -24.18
C ASP A 135 -12.43 -22.55 -23.10
N THR A 136 -13.52 -22.61 -22.35
CA THR A 136 -13.74 -21.77 -21.17
C THR A 136 -12.93 -22.34 -20.01
N VAL A 137 -11.84 -21.67 -19.66
CA VAL A 137 -11.23 -21.79 -18.32
C VAL A 137 -12.26 -21.28 -17.33
N ASP A 138 -12.78 -22.21 -16.52
CA ASP A 138 -13.79 -21.97 -15.50
C ASP A 138 -13.18 -21.11 -14.37
N ARG A 139 -13.33 -19.78 -14.50
CA ARG A 139 -12.95 -18.81 -13.47
C ARG A 139 -14.01 -18.84 -12.37
N THR A 140 -13.83 -19.69 -11.37
CA THR A 140 -14.77 -19.80 -10.26
C THR A 140 -14.63 -18.60 -9.33
N CYS A 141 -15.44 -17.56 -9.57
CA CYS A 141 -15.82 -16.63 -8.53
C CYS A 141 -16.66 -17.43 -7.51
N VAL A 142 -16.05 -17.84 -6.39
CA VAL A 142 -16.79 -18.54 -5.33
C VAL A 142 -17.70 -17.54 -4.64
N GLN A 143 -18.94 -17.44 -5.12
CA GLN A 143 -19.99 -16.67 -4.46
C GLN A 143 -20.50 -17.45 -3.23
N PRO A 144 -20.58 -16.85 -2.04
CA PRO A 144 -20.98 -17.54 -0.82
C PRO A 144 -22.41 -18.10 -0.91
N LYS A 145 -22.65 -19.27 -0.30
CA LYS A 145 -24.01 -19.76 -0.04
C LYS A 145 -24.65 -18.89 1.06
N ALA A 146 -25.89 -18.47 0.84
CA ALA A 146 -26.67 -17.73 1.80
C ALA A 146 -26.86 -18.56 3.10
N ASN A 147 -26.21 -18.12 4.18
CA ASN A 147 -26.51 -18.36 5.62
C ASN A 147 -25.23 -18.37 6.50
N VAL A 148 -24.28 -17.46 6.25
CA VAL A 148 -23.16 -17.19 7.17
C VAL A 148 -23.72 -16.50 8.42
N THR A 149 -23.53 -17.08 9.61
CA THR A 149 -23.93 -16.41 10.86
C THR A 149 -22.88 -15.37 11.22
N ILE A 150 -23.16 -14.12 10.88
CA ILE A 150 -22.21 -13.02 11.05
C ILE A 150 -22.06 -12.70 12.54
N PRO A 151 -20.82 -12.62 13.07
CA PRO A 151 -20.61 -12.22 14.44
C PRO A 151 -20.99 -10.74 14.63
N THR A 152 -22.05 -10.49 15.40
CA THR A 152 -22.61 -9.14 15.59
C THR A 152 -22.01 -8.38 16.78
N SER A 153 -21.08 -8.97 17.53
CA SER A 153 -20.50 -8.33 18.71
C SER A 153 -18.99 -8.48 18.80
N LYS A 154 -18.32 -7.47 19.38
CA LYS A 154 -16.89 -7.49 19.72
C LYS A 154 -16.51 -8.75 20.52
N GLN A 155 -17.39 -9.22 21.41
CA GLN A 155 -17.16 -10.44 22.18
C GLN A 155 -17.14 -11.68 21.30
N THR A 156 -18.06 -11.79 20.34
CA THR A 156 -18.10 -12.92 19.40
C THR A 156 -16.83 -12.97 18.55
N TRP A 157 -16.39 -11.83 18.03
CA TRP A 157 -15.12 -11.72 17.30
C TRP A 157 -13.90 -12.08 18.14
N SER A 158 -13.86 -11.64 19.40
CA SER A 158 -12.80 -12.01 20.34
C SER A 158 -12.76 -13.52 20.60
N ASN A 159 -13.93 -14.15 20.74
CA ASN A 159 -14.03 -15.60 20.91
C ASN A 159 -13.54 -16.35 19.67
N MET A 160 -13.95 -15.94 18.46
CA MET A 160 -13.46 -16.54 17.21
C MET A 160 -11.96 -16.34 17.01
N SER A 161 -11.45 -15.14 17.27
CA SER A 161 -10.02 -14.82 17.23
C SER A 161 -9.23 -15.71 18.17
N SER A 162 -9.76 -16.02 19.37
CA SER A 162 -9.06 -16.75 20.40
C SER A 162 -8.54 -18.14 19.99
N GLN A 163 -9.17 -18.79 19.00
CA GLN A 163 -8.73 -20.07 18.47
C GLN A 163 -7.32 -19.99 17.84
N TYR A 164 -6.94 -18.81 17.32
CA TYR A 164 -5.64 -18.58 16.68
C TYR A 164 -4.50 -18.33 17.68
N ARG A 165 -4.77 -18.25 18.99
CA ARG A 165 -3.70 -18.05 20.00
C ARG A 165 -2.68 -19.18 20.04
N SER A 166 -3.10 -20.40 19.73
CA SER A 166 -2.27 -21.60 19.72
C SER A 166 -1.93 -22.09 18.31
N VAL A 167 -2.40 -21.41 17.27
CA VAL A 167 -2.13 -21.82 15.89
C VAL A 167 -0.69 -21.44 15.52
N PRO A 168 0.14 -22.38 15.08
CA PRO A 168 1.53 -22.11 14.73
C PRO A 168 1.67 -21.29 13.45
N GLY A 169 2.87 -20.74 13.24
CA GLY A 169 3.25 -20.04 12.01
C GLY A 169 3.17 -20.93 10.77
N ALA A 170 2.71 -20.38 9.65
CA ALA A 170 2.69 -21.08 8.36
C ALA A 170 4.08 -21.21 7.73
N LEU A 171 4.96 -20.23 7.95
CA LEU A 171 6.37 -20.29 7.54
C LEU A 171 7.29 -20.60 8.73
N PRO A 172 8.27 -21.50 8.58
CA PRO A 172 9.27 -21.81 9.60
C PRO A 172 10.34 -20.71 9.60
N ILE A 173 10.05 -19.56 10.23
CA ILE A 173 10.98 -18.43 10.26
C ILE A 173 11.77 -18.45 11.56
N ASP A 174 12.71 -19.39 11.62
CA ASP A 174 13.88 -19.31 12.50
C ASP A 174 15.09 -19.04 11.58
N GLY A 175 15.40 -17.77 11.32
CA GLY A 175 16.50 -17.38 10.42
C GLY A 175 16.99 -15.94 10.60
N PRO A 176 18.29 -15.65 10.37
CA PRO A 176 18.96 -14.41 10.75
C PRO A 176 18.62 -13.18 9.88
N LEU A 177 17.75 -13.33 8.89
CA LEU A 177 17.42 -12.30 7.91
C LEU A 177 16.14 -11.55 8.29
N MET A 178 16.12 -11.02 9.52
CA MET A 178 15.10 -10.06 9.93
C MET A 178 15.48 -8.69 9.37
N PHE A 179 14.54 -8.03 8.69
CA PHE A 179 14.65 -6.62 8.33
C PHE A 179 14.86 -5.81 9.62
N ASN A 180 16.10 -5.36 9.87
CA ASN A 180 16.45 -4.60 11.06
C ASN A 180 16.25 -3.11 10.77
N GLU A 181 15.08 -2.58 11.18
CA GLU A 181 14.72 -1.16 11.04
C GLU A 181 15.76 -0.20 11.67
N GLY A 182 16.65 -0.70 12.54
CA GLY A 182 17.61 0.08 13.32
C GLY A 182 18.96 0.40 12.67
N ASN A 183 19.36 -0.23 11.56
CA ASN A 183 20.74 -0.10 11.04
C ASN A 183 20.79 0.47 9.61
N ARG A 184 20.73 1.81 9.48
CA ARG A 184 20.87 2.53 8.21
C ARG A 184 22.34 2.75 7.82
N THR A 185 23.11 1.68 7.66
CA THR A 185 24.45 1.78 7.08
C THR A 185 24.59 0.80 5.90
N ARG A 186 24.44 1.39 4.69
CA ARG A 186 24.86 0.87 3.37
C ARG A 186 24.18 -0.42 2.86
N ASN A 187 22.84 -0.38 2.69
CA ASN A 187 22.06 -0.96 1.57
C ASN A 187 20.57 -1.02 1.96
N SER A 188 19.82 0.07 1.79
CA SER A 188 18.37 0.09 2.07
C SER A 188 17.63 -0.76 1.05
N CYS A 189 16.96 -1.82 1.49
CA CYS A 189 16.06 -2.59 0.63
C CYS A 189 14.90 -1.71 0.15
N LEU A 190 14.48 -1.88 -1.10
CA LEU A 190 13.22 -1.30 -1.59
C LEU A 190 12.05 -2.17 -1.14
N SER A 191 10.92 -1.55 -0.81
CA SER A 191 9.70 -2.33 -0.55
C SER A 191 9.14 -2.87 -1.88
N ILE A 192 8.63 -4.09 -1.89
CA ILE A 192 8.03 -4.71 -3.08
C ILE A 192 6.91 -3.84 -3.66
N PRO A 193 5.92 -3.35 -2.87
CA PRO A 193 4.89 -2.47 -3.42
C PRO A 193 5.44 -1.18 -4.03
N TYR A 194 6.49 -0.62 -3.42
CA TYR A 194 7.17 0.56 -3.97
C TYR A 194 7.84 0.23 -5.30
N TYR A 195 8.64 -0.83 -5.35
CA TYR A 195 9.36 -1.22 -6.57
C TYR A 195 8.40 -1.54 -7.71
N VAL A 196 7.34 -2.32 -7.46
CA VAL A 196 6.28 -2.56 -8.45
C VAL A 196 5.68 -1.24 -8.92
N SER A 197 5.41 -0.28 -8.03
CA SER A 197 4.87 1.02 -8.43
C SER A 197 5.79 1.81 -9.35
N THR A 198 7.11 1.63 -9.26
CA THR A 198 8.08 2.31 -10.13
C THR A 198 8.09 1.80 -11.56
N LEU A 199 7.62 0.56 -11.80
CA LEU A 199 7.50 -0.04 -13.13
C LEU A 199 6.38 0.61 -13.97
N PHE A 200 5.48 1.34 -13.31
CA PHE A 200 4.33 1.98 -13.94
C PHE A 200 4.47 3.50 -13.94
N PRO A 201 3.78 4.18 -14.87
CA PRO A 201 3.65 5.61 -14.84
C PRO A 201 3.10 6.15 -13.52
N LYS A 202 3.71 7.24 -13.03
CA LYS A 202 3.15 7.98 -11.89
C LYS A 202 1.90 8.72 -12.32
N PHE A 203 0.88 8.70 -11.45
CA PHE A 203 -0.31 9.52 -11.62
C PHE A 203 0.06 11.01 -11.62
N ASP A 204 -0.34 11.71 -12.67
CA ASP A 204 -0.10 13.13 -12.87
C ASP A 204 -1.44 13.85 -12.94
N ALA A 205 -1.82 14.48 -11.82
CA ALA A 205 -3.12 15.11 -11.66
C ALA A 205 -3.34 16.24 -12.65
N ASP A 206 -2.29 16.98 -12.99
CA ASP A 206 -2.35 18.09 -13.94
C ASP A 206 -2.56 17.58 -15.36
N LYS A 207 -1.78 16.58 -15.80
CA LYS A 207 -1.97 15.98 -17.13
C LYS A 207 -3.36 15.36 -17.30
N VAL A 208 -3.89 14.71 -16.28
CA VAL A 208 -5.24 14.14 -16.33
C VAL A 208 -6.28 15.25 -16.44
N LEU A 209 -6.16 16.34 -15.69
CA LEU A 209 -7.09 17.47 -15.83
C LEU A 209 -6.97 18.13 -17.20
N ASP A 210 -5.76 18.34 -17.71
CA ASP A 210 -5.56 18.89 -19.05
C ASP A 210 -6.21 18.05 -20.15
N SER A 211 -6.23 16.72 -19.97
CA SER A 211 -6.74 15.79 -20.98
C SER A 211 -8.27 15.53 -20.90
N TYR A 212 -8.88 15.67 -19.73
CA TYR A 212 -10.26 15.22 -19.50
C TYR A 212 -11.20 16.30 -18.95
N TYR A 213 -10.68 17.41 -18.41
CA TYR A 213 -11.50 18.37 -17.67
C TYR A 213 -12.64 18.97 -18.50
N GLU A 214 -12.37 19.44 -19.72
CA GLU A 214 -13.37 20.08 -20.58
C GLU A 214 -14.54 19.14 -20.86
N ARG A 215 -14.25 17.91 -21.29
CA ARG A 215 -15.25 16.86 -21.51
C ARG A 215 -16.09 16.57 -20.27
N TRP A 216 -15.50 16.59 -19.07
CA TRP A 216 -16.27 16.43 -17.83
C TRP A 216 -17.17 17.62 -17.50
N GLN A 217 -16.86 18.82 -18.01
CA GLN A 217 -17.74 19.99 -17.87
C GLN A 217 -18.83 20.03 -18.95
N GLU A 218 -18.69 19.27 -20.04
CA GLU A 218 -19.72 19.13 -21.08
C GLU A 218 -20.72 18.01 -20.80
N ASP A 219 -20.38 17.10 -19.88
CA ASP A 219 -21.17 15.91 -19.53
C ASP A 219 -21.89 16.11 -18.18
N PRO A 220 -23.22 16.35 -18.16
CA PRO A 220 -23.98 16.50 -16.93
C PRO A 220 -23.99 15.25 -16.03
N ASP A 221 -23.73 14.08 -16.58
CA ASP A 221 -23.68 12.81 -15.83
C ASP A 221 -22.28 12.56 -15.22
N SER A 222 -21.28 13.36 -15.60
CA SER A 222 -19.96 13.28 -15.01
C SER A 222 -20.00 13.63 -13.52
N LYS A 223 -19.39 12.79 -12.69
CA LYS A 223 -19.20 13.09 -11.26
C LYS A 223 -18.35 14.34 -10.97
N TYR A 224 -17.70 14.89 -12.01
CA TYR A 224 -16.89 16.09 -11.94
C TYR A 224 -17.54 17.31 -12.61
N PHE A 225 -18.78 17.17 -13.08
CA PHE A 225 -19.55 18.26 -13.66
C PHE A 225 -19.74 19.41 -12.66
N ASN A 226 -19.59 20.65 -13.13
CA ASN A 226 -19.63 21.87 -12.31
C ASN A 226 -18.61 21.94 -11.16
N LEU A 227 -17.57 21.10 -11.16
CA LEU A 227 -16.47 21.19 -10.21
C LEU A 227 -15.25 21.85 -10.85
N ASP A 228 -14.61 22.75 -10.11
CA ASP A 228 -13.34 23.34 -10.55
C ASP A 228 -12.17 22.35 -10.37
N ARG A 229 -11.08 22.59 -11.13
CA ARG A 229 -9.87 21.76 -11.11
C ARG A 229 -9.27 21.56 -9.71
N LYS A 230 -9.29 22.60 -8.87
CA LYS A 230 -8.73 22.53 -7.50
C LYS A 230 -9.61 21.65 -6.62
N THR A 231 -10.93 21.78 -6.72
CA THR A 231 -11.90 20.93 -6.02
C THR A 231 -11.73 19.46 -6.41
N ILE A 232 -11.56 19.15 -7.70
CA ILE A 232 -11.30 17.77 -8.17
C ILE A 232 -10.00 17.21 -7.58
N LYS A 233 -8.89 17.97 -7.59
CA LYS A 233 -7.62 17.54 -6.97
C LYS A 233 -7.78 17.28 -5.47
N GLN A 234 -8.53 18.14 -4.78
CA GLN A 234 -8.81 17.97 -3.35
C GLN A 234 -9.63 16.71 -3.09
N GLN A 235 -10.61 16.39 -3.94
CA GLN A 235 -11.36 15.14 -3.88
C GLN A 235 -10.45 13.92 -4.08
N TRP A 236 -9.58 13.92 -5.10
CA TRP A 236 -8.61 12.82 -5.29
C TRP A 236 -7.69 12.62 -4.07
N SER A 237 -7.17 13.71 -3.51
CA SER A 237 -6.32 13.66 -2.33
C SER A 237 -7.07 13.17 -1.08
N SER A 238 -8.30 13.63 -0.85
CA SER A 238 -9.11 13.20 0.28
C SER A 238 -9.54 11.73 0.16
N SER A 239 -9.96 11.29 -1.04
CA SER A 239 -10.25 9.89 -1.33
C SER A 239 -9.03 8.99 -1.12
N GLY A 240 -7.84 9.43 -1.57
CA GLY A 240 -6.59 8.72 -1.33
C GLY A 240 -6.27 8.54 0.16
N ARG A 241 -6.41 9.61 0.96
CA ARG A 241 -6.22 9.55 2.42
C ARG A 241 -7.25 8.64 3.11
N LYS A 242 -8.52 8.70 2.70
CA LYS A 242 -9.57 7.81 3.21
C LYS A 242 -9.24 6.35 2.91
N ALA A 243 -8.89 6.04 1.66
CA ALA A 243 -8.53 4.69 1.23
C ALA A 243 -7.31 4.15 2.00
N PHE A 244 -6.29 4.97 2.21
CA PHE A 244 -5.13 4.61 3.03
C PHE A 244 -5.52 4.26 4.48
N ARG A 245 -6.29 5.14 5.14
CA ARG A 245 -6.74 4.93 6.52
C ARG A 245 -7.55 3.65 6.66
N LEU A 246 -8.53 3.44 5.77
CA LEU A 246 -9.40 2.26 5.80
C LEU A 246 -8.64 0.96 5.50
N ARG A 247 -7.66 1.00 4.60
CA ARG A 247 -6.74 -0.12 4.37
C ARG A 247 -5.94 -0.44 5.63
N THR A 248 -5.27 0.54 6.24
CA THR A 248 -4.50 0.33 7.46
C THR A 248 -5.35 -0.27 8.59
N LEU A 249 -6.60 0.17 8.70
CA LEU A 249 -7.53 -0.36 9.69
C LEU A 249 -7.89 -1.83 9.42
N LEU A 250 -8.19 -2.19 8.16
CA LEU A 250 -8.47 -3.58 7.75
C LEU A 250 -7.31 -4.51 8.11
N HIS A 251 -6.08 -4.14 7.74
CA HIS A 251 -4.90 -4.96 8.02
C HIS A 251 -4.67 -5.13 9.52
N ARG A 252 -4.79 -4.05 10.30
CA ARG A 252 -4.67 -4.12 11.78
C ARG A 252 -5.72 -5.05 12.38
N PHE A 253 -6.96 -4.99 11.90
CA PHE A 253 -8.04 -5.87 12.35
C PHE A 253 -7.74 -7.35 12.03
N ILE A 254 -7.47 -7.68 10.76
CA ILE A 254 -7.21 -9.06 10.33
C ILE A 254 -5.97 -9.63 11.03
N ASN A 255 -4.91 -8.83 11.18
CA ASN A 255 -3.71 -9.23 11.91
C ASN A 255 -4.00 -9.49 13.40
N ALA A 256 -4.82 -8.67 14.05
CA ALA A 256 -5.23 -8.91 15.43
C ALA A 256 -6.06 -10.20 15.55
N PHE A 257 -6.98 -10.44 14.61
CA PHE A 257 -7.82 -11.63 14.54
C PHE A 257 -6.99 -12.91 14.44
N PHE A 258 -6.10 -13.01 13.45
CA PHE A 258 -5.26 -14.21 13.27
C PHE A 258 -4.12 -14.34 14.29
N ARG A 259 -3.90 -13.35 15.16
CA ARG A 259 -3.00 -13.45 16.32
C ARG A 259 -3.72 -13.77 17.62
N GLY A 260 -5.04 -13.98 17.59
CA GLY A 260 -5.82 -14.23 18.79
C GLY A 260 -5.85 -13.04 19.77
N LYS A 261 -5.71 -11.81 19.25
CA LYS A 261 -5.68 -10.57 20.03
C LYS A 261 -7.02 -9.84 19.93
N SER A 262 -7.34 -9.05 20.95
CA SER A 262 -8.43 -8.09 20.90
C SER A 262 -8.10 -6.95 19.93
N PHE A 263 -9.14 -6.34 19.37
CA PHE A 263 -9.01 -5.18 18.49
C PHE A 263 -9.96 -4.07 18.97
N ASP A 264 -9.40 -2.90 19.29
CA ASP A 264 -10.16 -1.82 19.94
C ASP A 264 -10.88 -0.90 18.97
N ASP A 265 -10.35 -0.73 17.76
CA ASP A 265 -10.95 0.10 16.71
C ASP A 265 -11.99 -0.69 15.87
N PHE A 266 -12.61 -1.70 16.47
CA PHE A 266 -13.52 -2.63 15.79
C PHE A 266 -14.68 -1.91 15.09
N ASP A 267 -15.32 -0.96 15.79
CA ASP A 267 -16.46 -0.19 15.27
C ASP A 267 -16.09 0.71 14.08
N GLN A 268 -14.80 0.93 13.83
CA GLN A 268 -14.34 1.74 12.70
C GLN A 268 -14.14 0.89 11.43
N VAL A 269 -14.13 -0.44 11.52
CA VAL A 269 -13.84 -1.33 10.39
C VAL A 269 -14.96 -1.24 9.35
N GLY A 270 -16.22 -1.17 9.79
CA GLY A 270 -17.42 -1.17 8.96
C GLY A 270 -18.07 -2.55 8.91
N ASP A 271 -19.39 -2.58 9.09
CA ASP A 271 -20.16 -3.83 9.26
C ASP A 271 -20.10 -4.70 7.99
N GLU A 272 -20.17 -4.09 6.81
CA GLU A 272 -20.08 -4.79 5.53
C GLU A 272 -18.73 -5.50 5.40
N VAL A 273 -17.63 -4.81 5.73
CA VAL A 273 -16.27 -5.38 5.66
C VAL A 273 -16.09 -6.51 6.68
N LEU A 274 -16.70 -6.40 7.86
CA LEU A 274 -16.69 -7.43 8.90
C LEU A 274 -17.46 -8.67 8.46
N GLU A 275 -18.64 -8.51 7.85
CA GLU A 275 -19.43 -9.59 7.26
C GLU A 275 -18.69 -10.29 6.13
N GLN A 276 -18.04 -9.54 5.24
CA GLN A 276 -17.24 -10.10 4.16
C GLN A 276 -16.03 -10.88 4.70
N PHE A 277 -15.37 -10.38 5.76
CA PHE A 277 -14.28 -11.12 6.42
C PHE A 277 -14.77 -12.38 7.14
N ALA A 278 -15.93 -12.33 7.81
CA ALA A 278 -16.54 -13.51 8.42
C ALA A 278 -16.85 -14.58 7.36
N THR A 279 -17.37 -14.14 6.21
CA THR A 279 -17.66 -15.00 5.06
C THR A 279 -16.39 -15.65 4.50
N PHE A 280 -15.33 -14.87 4.27
CA PHE A 280 -14.03 -15.41 3.90
C PHE A 280 -13.54 -16.45 4.90
N HIS A 281 -13.64 -16.14 6.20
CA HIS A 281 -13.17 -17.01 7.27
C HIS A 281 -13.94 -18.33 7.33
N GLU A 282 -15.25 -18.32 7.07
CA GLU A 282 -16.07 -19.52 7.01
C GLU A 282 -15.76 -20.39 5.78
N LEU A 283 -15.48 -19.77 4.62
CA LEU A 283 -15.23 -20.48 3.37
C LEU A 283 -13.83 -21.10 3.30
N PHE A 284 -12.81 -20.38 3.76
CA PHE A 284 -11.41 -20.78 3.60
C PHE A 284 -10.78 -21.27 4.91
N GLY A 285 -11.32 -20.86 6.05
CA GLY A 285 -10.87 -21.27 7.37
C GLY A 285 -11.74 -22.36 8.00
N PRO A 286 -11.52 -22.66 9.30
CA PRO A 286 -10.37 -22.23 10.09
C PRO A 286 -9.06 -22.85 9.57
N PHE A 287 -7.94 -22.15 9.78
CA PHE A 287 -6.62 -22.59 9.31
C PHE A 287 -5.82 -23.28 10.41
N SER A 288 -4.99 -24.26 10.04
CA SER A 288 -4.17 -25.04 10.97
C SER A 288 -2.77 -24.46 11.21
N LYS A 289 -2.28 -23.63 10.28
CA LYS A 289 -1.10 -22.77 10.45
C LYS A 289 -1.37 -21.39 9.83
N VAL A 290 -0.95 -20.31 10.48
CA VAL A 290 -1.13 -18.94 9.97
C VAL A 290 0.07 -18.04 10.24
N SER A 291 0.42 -17.18 9.29
CA SER A 291 1.39 -16.09 9.45
C SER A 291 0.81 -14.77 8.92
N PRO A 292 0.07 -14.00 9.74
CA PRO A 292 -0.41 -12.68 9.35
C PRO A 292 0.70 -11.62 9.40
N GLU A 293 0.68 -10.68 8.46
CA GLU A 293 1.65 -9.58 8.33
C GLU A 293 3.10 -10.08 8.34
N GLN A 294 3.38 -11.07 7.50
CA GLN A 294 4.66 -11.76 7.45
C GLN A 294 5.70 -10.96 6.67
N LYS A 295 6.72 -10.46 7.37
CA LYS A 295 7.85 -9.77 6.75
C LYS A 295 8.74 -10.77 5.99
N LEU A 296 9.11 -10.44 4.76
CA LEU A 296 9.99 -11.21 3.89
C LEU A 296 11.08 -10.31 3.31
N VAL A 297 12.23 -10.91 2.99
CA VAL A 297 13.34 -10.23 2.32
C VAL A 297 14.00 -11.13 1.30
N HIS A 298 14.38 -10.56 0.16
CA HIS A 298 15.31 -11.16 -0.79
C HIS A 298 16.67 -10.45 -0.69
N PRO A 299 17.66 -11.02 0.02
CA PRO A 299 18.91 -10.33 0.32
C PRO A 299 19.65 -9.87 -0.94
N SER A 300 19.76 -10.73 -1.95
CA SER A 300 20.53 -10.41 -3.17
C SER A 300 19.87 -9.36 -4.07
N LEU A 301 18.55 -9.20 -3.99
CA LEU A 301 17.80 -8.22 -4.79
C LEU A 301 17.55 -6.92 -4.01
N LEU A 302 17.91 -6.89 -2.72
CA LEU A 302 17.57 -5.81 -1.80
C LEU A 302 16.09 -5.41 -1.93
N LEU A 303 15.21 -6.43 -1.95
CA LEU A 303 13.76 -6.27 -1.96
C LEU A 303 13.20 -6.84 -0.66
N ALA A 304 12.27 -6.12 -0.03
CA ALA A 304 11.60 -6.57 1.17
C ALA A 304 10.11 -6.23 1.10
N GLY A 305 9.29 -6.89 1.90
CA GLY A 305 7.88 -6.54 2.01
C GLY A 305 7.19 -7.32 3.10
N THR A 306 5.90 -7.09 3.22
CA THR A 306 5.04 -7.76 4.19
C THR A 306 3.93 -8.44 3.41
N VAL A 307 3.85 -9.77 3.49
CA VAL A 307 2.72 -10.54 2.97
C VAL A 307 1.59 -10.42 3.97
N ASP A 308 0.41 -10.09 3.48
CA ASP A 308 -0.72 -9.78 4.35
C ASP A 308 -1.14 -10.99 5.18
N PHE A 309 -1.22 -12.17 4.55
CA PHE A 309 -1.56 -13.42 5.23
C PHE A 309 -1.05 -14.64 4.49
N ILE A 310 -0.54 -15.60 5.24
CA ILE A 310 -0.08 -16.90 4.75
C ILE A 310 -0.75 -17.99 5.58
N SER A 311 -1.36 -18.98 4.95
CA SER A 311 -1.89 -20.18 5.62
C SER A 311 -1.11 -21.43 5.23
N ASN A 312 -1.36 -22.54 5.92
CA ASN A 312 -0.93 -23.85 5.42
C ASN A 312 -1.52 -24.14 4.04
N GLY A 313 -0.75 -24.83 3.20
CA GLY A 313 -1.22 -25.44 1.97
C GLY A 313 -1.81 -26.83 2.21
N SER A 314 -1.92 -27.59 1.13
CA SER A 314 -2.40 -28.96 1.09
C SER A 314 -1.39 -29.96 1.65
N SER A 315 -0.09 -29.61 1.63
CA SER A 315 1.00 -30.40 2.18
C SER A 315 1.64 -29.74 3.42
N PRO A 316 2.41 -30.49 4.24
CA PRO A 316 3.10 -29.94 5.40
C PRO A 316 4.12 -28.83 5.08
N ASP A 317 4.69 -28.86 3.86
CA ASP A 317 5.83 -28.05 3.40
C ASP A 317 5.43 -27.00 2.35
N SER A 318 4.12 -26.76 2.22
CA SER A 318 3.57 -25.80 1.29
C SER A 318 2.64 -24.80 1.98
N VAL A 319 2.47 -23.65 1.34
CA VAL A 319 1.65 -22.55 1.85
C VAL A 319 0.73 -21.96 0.78
N ILE A 320 -0.28 -21.25 1.24
CA ILE A 320 -1.15 -20.42 0.40
C ILE A 320 -1.01 -18.98 0.88
N ILE A 321 -0.88 -18.04 -0.05
CA ILE A 321 -0.76 -16.62 0.26
C ILE A 321 -2.04 -15.87 -0.12
N TYR A 322 -2.42 -14.91 0.72
CA TYR A 322 -3.59 -14.06 0.53
C TYR A 322 -3.15 -12.59 0.61
N TYR A 323 -3.73 -11.77 -0.25
CA TYR A 323 -3.50 -10.33 -0.29
C TYR A 323 -4.84 -9.60 -0.16
N TRP A 324 -4.94 -8.67 0.80
CA TRP A 324 -6.18 -7.96 1.10
C TRP A 324 -6.25 -6.62 0.34
N LYS A 325 -7.39 -6.34 -0.30
CA LYS A 325 -7.68 -5.02 -0.87
C LYS A 325 -9.02 -4.53 -0.39
N ARG A 326 -9.06 -3.36 0.25
CA ARG A 326 -10.30 -2.63 0.52
C ARG A 326 -10.59 -1.62 -0.58
N THR A 327 -11.51 -1.92 -1.48
CA THR A 327 -11.90 -1.04 -2.58
C THR A 327 -13.24 -1.42 -3.20
N SER A 328 -14.03 -0.42 -3.58
CA SER A 328 -15.22 -0.58 -4.44
C SER A 328 -14.91 -0.42 -5.93
N LYS A 329 -13.63 -0.22 -6.29
CA LYS A 329 -13.23 -0.20 -7.70
C LYS A 329 -13.18 -1.62 -8.24
N ASP A 330 -13.41 -1.75 -9.54
CA ASP A 330 -13.25 -3.02 -10.23
C ASP A 330 -11.83 -3.58 -10.00
N LEU A 331 -11.78 -4.85 -9.58
CA LEU A 331 -10.56 -5.60 -9.30
C LEU A 331 -10.42 -6.75 -10.31
N SER A 332 -10.64 -6.43 -11.58
CA SER A 332 -10.55 -7.34 -12.71
C SER A 332 -9.27 -7.11 -13.53
N PRO A 333 -8.75 -8.15 -14.22
CA PRO A 333 -7.78 -7.97 -15.31
C PRO A 333 -8.27 -6.99 -16.38
N ASP A 334 -9.57 -6.96 -16.62
CA ASP A 334 -10.24 -6.17 -17.67
C ASP A 334 -10.67 -4.77 -17.19
N ALA A 335 -10.32 -4.39 -15.95
CA ALA A 335 -10.63 -3.08 -15.40
C ALA A 335 -10.02 -1.95 -16.24
N ASP A 336 -10.67 -0.77 -16.21
CA ASP A 336 -10.28 0.41 -17.00
C ASP A 336 -8.77 0.66 -17.02
N ILE A 337 -8.21 0.64 -18.23
CA ILE A 337 -6.78 0.76 -18.47
C ILE A 337 -6.45 2.21 -18.80
N PHE A 338 -5.66 2.85 -17.94
CA PHE A 338 -5.16 4.21 -18.20
C PHE A 338 -3.87 4.20 -19.01
N GLN A 339 -2.93 3.34 -18.62
CA GLN A 339 -1.59 3.25 -19.17
C GLN A 339 -1.07 1.82 -19.05
N TYR A 340 0.12 1.55 -19.58
CA TYR A 340 0.80 0.26 -19.47
C TYR A 340 2.14 0.43 -18.74
N CYS A 341 2.70 -0.69 -18.28
CA CYS A 341 4.06 -0.72 -17.75
C CYS A 341 5.08 -0.17 -18.76
N ARG A 342 6.13 0.47 -18.26
CA ARG A 342 7.15 1.13 -19.10
C ARG A 342 8.31 0.22 -19.48
N GLU A 343 8.53 -0.82 -18.68
CA GLU A 343 9.73 -1.64 -18.74
C GLU A 343 9.62 -2.74 -19.80
N GLU A 344 10.73 -2.99 -20.50
CA GLU A 344 10.82 -4.04 -21.51
C GLU A 344 10.52 -5.42 -20.90
N GLY A 345 9.78 -6.25 -21.62
CA GLY A 345 9.27 -7.54 -21.10
C GLY A 345 8.06 -7.43 -20.17
N LEU A 346 7.63 -6.22 -19.81
CA LEU A 346 6.44 -5.97 -18.98
C LEU A 346 5.42 -5.05 -19.66
N LYS A 347 5.71 -4.49 -20.84
CA LYS A 347 4.87 -3.49 -21.55
C LYS A 347 3.45 -3.94 -21.87
N HIS A 348 3.17 -5.24 -21.88
CA HIS A 348 1.82 -5.79 -22.07
C HIS A 348 0.94 -5.63 -20.81
N LEU A 349 1.54 -5.35 -19.65
CA LEU A 349 0.83 -5.26 -18.38
C LEU A 349 0.11 -3.92 -18.22
N PRO A 350 -1.22 -3.91 -18.04
CA PRO A 350 -1.97 -2.67 -17.83
C PRO A 350 -1.72 -2.10 -16.42
N ASP A 351 -1.73 -0.77 -16.32
CA ASP A 351 -1.75 -0.07 -15.04
C ASP A 351 -3.15 -0.11 -14.43
N ASN A 352 -3.45 -1.22 -13.75
CA ASN A 352 -4.62 -1.35 -12.90
C ASN A 352 -4.28 -2.01 -11.56
N LEU A 353 -5.24 -1.96 -10.63
CA LEU A 353 -5.05 -2.45 -9.27
C LEU A 353 -4.85 -3.98 -9.23
N TYR A 354 -5.53 -4.71 -10.11
CA TYR A 354 -5.38 -6.17 -10.24
C TYR A 354 -3.93 -6.52 -10.60
N THR A 355 -3.42 -5.99 -11.71
CA THR A 355 -2.08 -6.29 -12.25
C THR A 355 -0.98 -5.96 -11.25
N LYS A 356 -1.05 -4.78 -10.62
CA LYS A 356 -0.09 -4.39 -9.57
C LYS A 356 -0.14 -5.32 -8.35
N SER A 357 -1.29 -5.89 -8.04
CA SER A 357 -1.44 -6.83 -6.92
C SER A 357 -0.96 -8.24 -7.29
N ALA A 358 -1.26 -8.70 -8.50
CA ALA A 358 -0.79 -9.97 -9.05
C ALA A 358 0.76 -10.02 -9.12
N LEU A 359 1.40 -8.93 -9.56
CA LEU A 359 2.86 -8.80 -9.53
C LEU A 359 3.44 -8.85 -8.11
N GLN A 360 2.78 -8.20 -7.14
CA GLN A 360 3.23 -8.25 -5.74
C GLN A 360 3.15 -9.65 -5.16
N LEU A 361 2.02 -10.35 -5.38
CA LEU A 361 1.82 -11.74 -4.96
C LEU A 361 2.87 -12.67 -5.59
N ASN A 362 3.08 -12.57 -6.89
CA ASN A 362 4.08 -13.38 -7.60
C ASN A 362 5.52 -13.09 -7.13
N LEU A 363 5.86 -11.83 -6.80
CA LEU A 363 7.15 -11.51 -6.19
C LEU A 363 7.28 -12.08 -4.77
N TYR A 364 6.21 -12.06 -3.97
CA TYR A 364 6.24 -12.71 -2.66
C TYR A 364 6.41 -14.22 -2.78
N LYS A 365 5.71 -14.87 -3.71
CA LYS A 365 5.91 -16.29 -4.03
C LYS A 365 7.37 -16.57 -4.40
N TYR A 366 7.93 -15.80 -5.32
CA TYR A 366 9.35 -15.93 -5.70
C TYR A 366 10.29 -15.85 -4.49
N ILE A 367 10.06 -14.91 -3.57
CA ILE A 367 10.88 -14.80 -2.35
C ILE A 367 10.70 -16.02 -1.44
N ILE A 368 9.47 -16.44 -1.18
CA ILE A 368 9.17 -17.60 -0.32
C ILE A 368 9.87 -18.85 -0.87
N GLU A 369 9.73 -19.12 -2.16
CA GLU A 369 10.30 -20.32 -2.80
C GLU A 369 11.82 -20.26 -2.89
N LYS A 370 12.40 -19.12 -3.31
CA LYS A 370 13.86 -19.02 -3.53
C LYS A 370 14.66 -18.80 -2.26
N VAL A 371 14.14 -18.05 -1.30
CA VAL A 371 14.87 -17.68 -0.08
C VAL A 371 14.54 -18.61 1.08
N TYR A 372 13.27 -19.01 1.21
CA TYR A 372 12.80 -19.80 2.35
C TYR A 372 12.60 -21.28 2.00
N GLY A 373 12.65 -21.66 0.72
CA GLY A 373 12.56 -23.06 0.29
C GLY A 373 11.20 -23.70 0.56
N VAL A 374 10.14 -22.89 0.64
CA VAL A 374 8.76 -23.33 0.88
C VAL A 374 7.96 -23.16 -0.41
N GLU A 375 7.18 -24.15 -0.79
CA GLU A 375 6.32 -24.10 -1.97
C GLU A 375 5.09 -23.21 -1.74
N VAL A 376 4.76 -22.34 -2.70
CA VAL A 376 3.50 -21.59 -2.67
C VAL A 376 2.52 -22.22 -3.67
N GLU A 377 1.56 -22.99 -3.18
CA GLU A 377 0.58 -23.72 -4.00
C GLU A 377 -0.39 -22.77 -4.72
N ASN A 378 -0.90 -21.78 -3.99
CA ASN A 378 -1.93 -20.88 -4.49
C ASN A 378 -1.73 -19.47 -3.95
N MET A 379 -2.16 -18.50 -4.74
CA MET A 379 -2.16 -17.09 -4.40
C MET A 379 -3.57 -16.53 -4.61
N PHE A 380 -4.09 -15.80 -3.62
CA PHE A 380 -5.41 -15.21 -3.69
C PHE A 380 -5.36 -13.70 -3.44
N LEU A 381 -6.04 -12.96 -4.31
CA LEU A 381 -6.34 -11.55 -4.12
C LEU A 381 -7.78 -11.44 -3.61
N VAL A 382 -7.95 -10.85 -2.43
CA VAL A 382 -9.24 -10.81 -1.74
C VAL A 382 -9.70 -9.36 -1.61
N GLN A 383 -10.86 -9.08 -2.19
CA GLN A 383 -11.51 -7.79 -2.19
C GLN A 383 -12.50 -7.69 -1.02
N PHE A 384 -12.35 -6.61 -0.27
CA PHE A 384 -13.34 -6.09 0.66
C PHE A 384 -13.86 -4.77 0.13
N SER A 385 -15.14 -4.48 0.29
CA SER A 385 -15.75 -3.23 -0.17
C SER A 385 -16.74 -2.70 0.85
N ASP A 386 -16.92 -1.38 0.86
CA ASP A 386 -17.94 -0.73 1.68
C ASP A 386 -19.35 -0.87 1.07
N ASP A 387 -19.43 -1.37 -0.18
CA ASP A 387 -20.65 -1.36 -1.00
C ASP A 387 -21.18 -2.78 -1.35
N GLY A 388 -20.66 -3.82 -0.66
CA GLY A 388 -21.25 -5.15 -0.62
C GLY A 388 -20.52 -6.26 -1.38
N ASP A 389 -19.76 -5.94 -2.43
CA ASP A 389 -19.06 -6.97 -3.20
C ASP A 389 -17.82 -7.49 -2.46
N HIS A 390 -17.80 -8.79 -2.18
CA HIS A 390 -16.64 -9.55 -1.73
C HIS A 390 -16.24 -10.55 -2.80
N ASN A 391 -15.01 -10.44 -3.26
CA ASN A 391 -14.48 -11.28 -4.32
C ASN A 391 -13.15 -11.89 -3.88
N VAL A 392 -12.98 -13.17 -4.17
CA VAL A 392 -11.70 -13.88 -4.02
C VAL A 392 -11.25 -14.31 -5.40
N PHE A 393 -10.13 -13.75 -5.86
CA PHE A 393 -9.54 -14.05 -7.15
C PHE A 393 -8.34 -14.96 -6.94
N HIS A 394 -8.36 -16.13 -7.59
CA HIS A 394 -7.13 -16.89 -7.79
C HIS A 394 -6.21 -16.10 -8.73
N ILE A 395 -4.92 -16.07 -8.39
CA ILE A 395 -3.90 -15.34 -9.14
C ILE A 395 -2.98 -16.33 -9.83
N ASP A 396 -2.94 -16.22 -11.14
CA ASP A 396 -2.07 -17.02 -12.00
C ASP A 396 -0.58 -16.69 -11.75
N GLU A 397 0.26 -17.69 -12.01
CA GLU A 397 1.70 -17.53 -11.97
C GLU A 397 2.18 -16.63 -13.12
N MET A 398 3.04 -15.69 -12.79
CA MET A 398 3.60 -14.70 -13.73
C MET A 398 5.11 -14.88 -13.85
N GLU A 399 5.56 -16.11 -14.12
CA GLU A 399 6.99 -16.47 -14.10
C GLU A 399 7.83 -15.58 -15.04
N ASN A 400 7.33 -15.32 -16.26
CA ASN A 400 8.02 -14.49 -17.24
C ASN A 400 8.20 -13.04 -16.73
N GLU A 401 7.15 -12.47 -16.16
CA GLU A 401 7.15 -11.11 -15.63
C GLU A 401 8.02 -11.01 -14.37
N VAL A 402 7.98 -12.01 -13.48
CA VAL A 402 8.89 -12.08 -12.33
C VAL A 402 10.33 -12.16 -12.79
N ASN A 403 10.64 -13.00 -13.78
CA ASN A 403 12.00 -13.12 -14.32
C ASN A 403 12.48 -11.81 -14.95
N ALA A 404 11.61 -11.08 -15.66
CA ALA A 404 11.91 -9.75 -16.18
C ALA A 404 12.20 -8.75 -15.04
N ILE A 405 11.38 -8.75 -13.98
CA ILE A 405 11.58 -7.90 -12.79
C ILE A 405 12.90 -8.23 -12.07
N VAL A 406 13.22 -9.51 -11.88
CA VAL A 406 14.46 -9.97 -11.24
C VAL A 406 15.66 -9.55 -12.06
N LYS A 407 15.60 -9.68 -13.39
CA LYS A 407 16.65 -9.23 -14.31
C LYS A 407 16.88 -7.73 -14.19
N LEU A 408 15.82 -6.92 -14.37
CA LEU A 408 15.88 -5.46 -14.24
C LEU A 408 16.48 -5.03 -12.90
N ARG A 409 16.06 -5.68 -11.82
CA ARG A 409 16.57 -5.37 -10.47
C ARG A 409 18.04 -5.73 -10.32
N THR A 410 18.46 -6.86 -10.89
CA THR A 410 19.85 -7.33 -10.83
C THR A 410 20.77 -6.40 -11.62
N GLU A 411 20.39 -6.02 -12.83
CA GLU A 411 21.14 -5.07 -13.68
C GLU A 411 21.31 -3.72 -12.98
N ALA A 412 20.22 -3.18 -12.40
CA ALA A 412 20.26 -1.94 -11.63
C ALA A 412 21.19 -2.00 -10.40
N LEU A 413 21.33 -3.17 -9.76
CA LEU A 413 22.25 -3.36 -8.63
C LEU A 413 23.71 -3.54 -9.07
N MET A 414 23.93 -4.05 -10.29
CA MET A 414 25.26 -4.17 -10.89
C MET A 414 25.73 -2.85 -11.54
N GLY A 415 24.83 -1.87 -11.68
CA GLY A 415 25.11 -0.60 -12.36
C GLY A 415 25.26 -0.74 -13.87
N ILE A 416 24.56 -1.73 -14.45
CA ILE A 416 24.54 -2.05 -15.88
C ILE A 416 23.38 -1.32 -16.56
#